data_AF-A0A6P7TT92-F1
#
_entry.id   AF-A0A6P7TT92-F1
#
_cell.length_a   1.000
_cell.length_b   1.000
_cell.length_c   1.000
_cell.angle_alpha   90.00
_cell.angle_beta   90.00
_cell.angle_gamma   90.00
#
_symmetry.space_group_name_H-M   'P 1'
#
loop_
_entity.id
_entity.type
_entity.pdbx_description
1 polymer ?
#
loop_
_entity_poly.entity_id
_entity_poly.type
_entity_poly.pdbx_seq_one_letter_code
_entity_poly.pdbx_strand_id
1 'polypeptide(L)'
;MELQLTDFENAALVVFMLLLTRAIVTFKLDLLIPITKVEENISIAQKRDAINKEKFYFKKDIHKDFAGCELTDDIYTLMTINDIMNGKDDFPGFIPLIHKYLDYIDYDANGRPQITQYLKYISDKAAGKIMTMAQWTRQFVRNHDDYKNDSVVSERIAYDFMMECEKIINNEEGCPQVFIKG
;
A
#
# COMPACT_ATOMS: atom_id res chain seq x y z
N MET A 1 -10.71 0.58 -0.50
CA MET A 1 -9.52 1.39 -0.83
C MET A 1 -9.91 2.84 -0.71
N GLU A 2 -9.05 3.67 -0.11
CA GLU A 2 -9.24 5.12 -0.13
C GLU A 2 -8.90 5.64 -1.53
N LEU A 3 -9.73 6.55 -2.06
CA LEU A 3 -9.47 7.19 -3.35
C LEU A 3 -8.20 8.04 -3.26
N GLN A 4 -7.31 7.91 -4.23
CA GLN A 4 -6.10 8.73 -4.33
C GLN A 4 -6.34 9.93 -5.26
N LEU A 5 -5.46 10.92 -5.17
CA LEU A 5 -5.62 12.19 -5.86
C LEU A 5 -5.48 12.05 -7.38
N THR A 6 -4.57 11.19 -7.85
CA THR A 6 -4.27 11.03 -9.28
C THR A 6 -4.81 9.74 -9.87
N ASP A 7 -5.15 9.77 -11.15
CA ASP A 7 -5.60 8.60 -11.90
C ASP A 7 -4.52 7.51 -11.97
N PHE A 8 -3.23 7.90 -12.01
CA PHE A 8 -2.11 6.97 -11.95
C PHE A 8 -2.12 6.12 -10.68
N GLU A 9 -2.28 6.75 -9.51
CA GLU A 9 -2.29 6.04 -8.22
C GLU A 9 -3.50 5.12 -8.09
N ASN A 10 -4.67 5.59 -8.54
CA ASN A 10 -5.90 4.79 -8.56
C ASN A 10 -5.75 3.59 -9.50
N ALA A 11 -5.21 3.78 -10.70
CA ALA A 11 -4.93 2.71 -11.64
C ALA A 11 -3.92 1.70 -11.08
N ALA A 12 -2.84 2.16 -10.44
CA ALA A 12 -1.84 1.30 -9.82
C ALA A 12 -2.47 0.35 -8.79
N LEU A 13 -3.32 0.88 -7.90
CA LEU A 13 -4.00 0.10 -6.87
C LEU A 13 -4.98 -0.92 -7.46
N VAL A 14 -5.76 -0.53 -8.48
CA VAL A 14 -6.71 -1.44 -9.15
C VAL A 14 -5.98 -2.57 -9.88
N VAL A 15 -4.93 -2.24 -10.65
CA VAL A 15 -4.10 -3.22 -11.36
C VAL A 15 -3.44 -4.17 -10.37
N PHE A 16 -2.89 -3.65 -9.27
CA PHE A 16 -2.31 -4.47 -8.21
C PHE A 16 -3.31 -5.45 -7.61
N MET A 17 -4.51 -5.00 -7.23
CA MET A 17 -5.55 -5.88 -6.68
C MET A 17 -5.98 -6.96 -7.67
N LEU A 18 -6.12 -6.62 -8.95
CA LEU A 18 -6.48 -7.58 -10.00
C LEU A 18 -5.37 -8.62 -10.23
N LEU A 19 -4.11 -8.20 -10.27
CA LEU A 19 -2.99 -9.13 -10.42
C LEU A 19 -2.78 -10.00 -9.18
N LEU A 20 -2.92 -9.42 -7.99
CA LEU A 20 -2.79 -10.15 -6.73
C LEU A 20 -3.87 -11.23 -6.61
N THR A 21 -5.13 -10.90 -6.88
CA THR A 21 -6.23 -11.89 -6.86
C THR A 21 -5.99 -13.03 -7.84
N ARG A 22 -5.50 -12.73 -9.05
CA ARG A 22 -5.13 -13.76 -10.03
C ARG A 22 -3.95 -14.61 -9.56
N ALA A 23 -2.93 -14.01 -8.95
CA ALA A 23 -1.78 -14.73 -8.41
C ALA A 23 -2.20 -15.66 -7.26
N ILE A 24 -3.06 -15.20 -6.35
CA ILE A 24 -3.62 -16.00 -5.24
C ILE A 24 -4.34 -17.23 -5.77
N VAL A 25 -5.23 -17.05 -6.75
CA VAL A 25 -5.99 -18.17 -7.34
C VAL A 25 -5.07 -19.13 -8.11
N THR A 26 -4.14 -18.60 -8.88
CA THR A 26 -3.24 -19.41 -9.74
C THR A 26 -2.28 -20.25 -8.91
N PHE A 27 -1.68 -19.67 -7.87
CA PHE A 27 -0.73 -20.37 -7.00
C PHE A 27 -1.39 -21.04 -5.79
N LYS A 28 -2.72 -20.98 -5.70
CA LYS A 28 -3.51 -21.54 -4.58
C LYS A 28 -2.96 -21.11 -3.22
N LEU A 29 -2.69 -19.80 -3.09
CA LEU A 29 -2.12 -19.25 -1.86
C LEU A 29 -3.17 -19.29 -0.74
N ASP A 30 -2.78 -19.87 0.40
CA ASP A 30 -3.61 -19.89 1.59
C ASP A 30 -3.17 -18.74 2.51
N LEU A 31 -3.99 -17.70 2.58
CA LEU A 31 -3.77 -16.49 3.38
C LEU A 31 -4.73 -16.39 4.58
N LEU A 32 -5.31 -17.51 5.00
CA LEU A 32 -6.28 -17.52 6.09
C LEU A 32 -5.62 -17.16 7.43
N ILE A 33 -6.28 -16.30 8.19
CA ILE A 33 -5.95 -15.96 9.57
C ILE A 33 -7.27 -15.84 10.38
N PRO A 34 -7.25 -16.01 11.71
CA PRO A 34 -8.44 -15.85 12.53
C PRO A 34 -9.07 -14.46 12.36
N ILE A 35 -10.41 -14.39 12.33
CA ILE A 35 -11.14 -13.13 12.17
C ILE A 35 -10.80 -12.10 13.26
N THR A 36 -10.54 -12.56 14.48
CA THR A 36 -10.10 -11.71 15.61
C THR A 36 -8.80 -10.97 15.31
N LYS A 37 -7.86 -11.61 14.60
CA LYS A 37 -6.60 -10.96 14.17
C LYS A 37 -6.80 -10.01 13.00
N VAL A 38 -7.79 -10.27 12.15
CA VAL A 38 -8.22 -9.30 11.12
C VAL A 38 -8.80 -8.04 11.77
N GLU A 39 -9.63 -8.18 12.80
CA GLU A 39 -10.20 -7.05 13.54
C GLU A 39 -9.13 -6.21 14.26
N GLU A 40 -8.16 -6.87 14.90
CA GLU A 40 -6.99 -6.19 15.48
C GLU A 40 -6.22 -5.40 14.40
N ASN A 41 -5.99 -6.01 13.23
CA ASN A 41 -5.33 -5.35 12.11
C ASN A 41 -6.10 -4.12 11.60
N ILE A 42 -7.43 -4.16 11.53
CA ILE A 42 -8.25 -3.00 11.12
C ILE A 42 -8.07 -1.85 12.11
N SER A 43 -8.07 -2.15 13.41
CA SER A 43 -7.86 -1.14 14.46
C SER A 43 -6.45 -0.53 14.39
N ILE A 44 -5.44 -1.35 14.10
CA ILE A 44 -4.05 -0.89 13.90
C ILE A 44 -3.93 -0.01 12.65
N ALA A 45 -4.61 -0.37 11.55
CA ALA A 45 -4.55 0.35 10.27
C ALA A 45 -5.04 1.80 10.37
N GLN A 46 -5.93 2.10 11.32
CA GLN A 46 -6.48 3.45 11.53
C GLN A 46 -5.51 4.39 12.27
N LYS A 47 -4.46 3.86 12.89
CA LYS A 47 -3.48 4.69 13.61
C LYS A 47 -2.74 5.63 12.66
N ARG A 48 -2.39 6.80 13.15
CA ARG A 48 -1.62 7.78 12.38
C ARG A 48 -0.28 7.18 11.98
N ASP A 49 -0.02 7.17 10.67
CA ASP A 49 1.23 6.70 10.08
C ASP A 49 1.46 5.18 10.25
N ALA A 50 0.37 4.41 10.33
CA ALA A 50 0.40 2.96 10.50
C ALA A 50 1.25 2.23 9.46
N ILE A 51 1.23 2.69 8.20
CA ILE A 51 2.01 2.11 7.10
C ILE A 51 3.51 2.03 7.40
N ASN A 52 4.08 3.01 8.13
CA ASN A 52 5.51 3.07 8.43
C ASN A 52 5.86 2.57 9.83
N LYS A 53 4.91 2.61 10.78
CA LYS A 53 5.20 2.43 12.22
C LYS A 53 4.65 1.14 12.80
N GLU A 54 3.55 0.65 12.26
CA GLU A 54 2.81 -0.45 12.86
C GLU A 54 3.13 -1.76 12.15
N LYS A 55 2.79 -2.87 12.82
CA LYS A 55 2.89 -4.22 12.28
C LYS A 55 1.53 -4.87 12.32
N PHE A 56 1.29 -5.76 11.36
CA PHE A 56 0.03 -6.43 11.14
C PHE A 56 0.24 -7.94 11.29
N TYR A 57 -0.74 -8.62 11.87
CA TYR A 57 -0.78 -10.07 11.90
C TYR A 57 -0.93 -10.60 10.48
N PHE A 58 0.02 -11.42 10.06
CA PHE A 58 0.08 -11.96 8.72
C PHE A 58 0.57 -13.41 8.76
N LYS A 59 0.08 -14.26 7.86
CA LYS A 59 0.42 -15.69 7.84
C LYS A 59 1.90 -15.88 7.47
N LYS A 60 2.61 -16.77 8.18
CA LYS A 60 4.03 -17.06 7.90
C LYS A 60 4.19 -17.89 6.62
N ASP A 61 3.44 -18.98 6.51
CA ASP A 61 3.56 -19.96 5.43
C ASP A 61 2.28 -19.97 4.58
N ILE A 62 2.40 -19.51 3.34
CA ILE A 62 1.28 -19.34 2.42
C ILE A 62 0.99 -20.57 1.55
N HIS A 63 1.83 -21.61 1.65
CA HIS A 63 1.69 -22.85 0.88
C HIS A 63 1.24 -24.05 1.74
N LYS A 64 1.24 -23.90 3.06
CA LYS A 64 0.65 -24.90 3.97
C LYS A 64 -0.85 -24.70 4.10
N ASP A 65 -1.58 -25.74 3.71
CA ASP A 65 -3.01 -25.85 3.92
C ASP A 65 -3.36 -25.86 5.41
N PHE A 66 -4.44 -25.18 5.77
CA PHE A 66 -5.08 -25.26 7.10
C PHE A 66 -5.57 -26.67 7.49
N ALA A 67 -5.52 -27.65 6.59
CA ALA A 67 -6.17 -28.95 6.74
C ALA A 67 -5.57 -29.88 7.82
N GLY A 68 -4.46 -29.51 8.48
CA GLY A 68 -3.76 -30.40 9.41
C GLY A 68 -3.35 -29.83 10.77
N CYS A 69 -3.61 -28.55 11.08
CA CYS A 69 -3.02 -27.92 12.25
C CYS A 69 -4.06 -27.32 13.18
N GLU A 70 -3.97 -27.69 14.48
CA GLU A 70 -4.55 -26.90 15.57
C GLU A 70 -4.20 -25.41 15.36
N LEU A 71 -5.15 -24.51 15.64
CA LEU A 71 -4.97 -23.05 15.66
C LEU A 71 -3.93 -22.68 16.72
N THR A 72 -2.66 -22.91 16.42
CA THR A 72 -1.54 -22.54 17.26
C THR A 72 -1.06 -21.15 16.87
N ASP A 73 -0.57 -20.38 17.84
CA ASP A 73 -0.06 -19.02 17.64
C ASP A 73 1.15 -18.95 16.68
N ASP A 74 1.67 -20.09 16.21
CA ASP A 74 2.83 -20.17 15.33
C ASP A 74 2.49 -19.97 13.83
N ILE A 75 1.20 -19.93 13.47
CA ILE A 75 0.74 -19.84 12.06
C ILE A 75 0.90 -18.41 11.49
N TYR A 76 0.90 -17.39 12.34
CA TYR A 76 0.99 -15.98 11.94
C TYR A 76 2.13 -15.25 12.68
N THR A 77 2.55 -14.11 12.13
CA THR A 77 3.59 -13.26 12.68
C THR A 77 3.25 -11.78 12.43
N LEU A 78 3.95 -10.89 13.11
CA LEU A 78 3.82 -9.45 12.91
C LEU A 78 4.76 -8.97 11.80
N MET A 79 4.16 -8.44 10.73
CA MET A 79 4.86 -7.94 9.55
C MET A 79 4.52 -6.46 9.32
N THR A 80 5.50 -5.66 8.88
CA THR A 80 5.20 -4.31 8.38
C THR A 80 4.51 -4.38 7.02
N ILE A 81 3.90 -3.28 6.56
CA ILE A 81 3.37 -3.23 5.17
C ILE A 81 4.49 -3.42 4.14
N ASN A 82 5.70 -2.93 4.42
CA ASN A 82 6.87 -3.19 3.57
C ASN A 82 7.17 -4.69 3.49
N ASP A 83 7.19 -5.38 4.63
CA ASP A 83 7.44 -6.82 4.70
C ASP A 83 6.38 -7.60 3.89
N ILE A 84 5.11 -7.20 4.00
CA ILE A 84 3.99 -7.86 3.29
C ILE A 84 4.06 -7.61 1.77
N MET A 85 4.43 -6.40 1.35
CA MET A 85 4.44 -6.04 -0.07
C MET A 85 5.71 -6.52 -0.77
N ASN A 86 6.87 -6.29 -0.16
CA ASN A 86 8.19 -6.50 -0.75
C ASN A 86 8.87 -7.79 -0.30
N GLY A 87 8.34 -8.45 0.72
CA GLY A 87 8.86 -9.69 1.27
C GLY A 87 9.69 -9.48 2.54
N LYS A 88 9.83 -10.56 3.30
CA LYS A 88 10.66 -10.65 4.50
C LYS A 88 10.94 -12.10 4.84
N ASP A 89 12.21 -12.40 5.10
CA ASP A 89 12.68 -13.74 5.47
C ASP A 89 12.12 -14.79 4.49
N ASP A 90 11.34 -15.76 4.99
CA ASP A 90 10.74 -16.83 4.19
C ASP A 90 9.49 -16.41 3.41
N PHE A 91 8.92 -15.23 3.69
CA PHE A 91 7.75 -14.73 2.96
C PHE A 91 8.19 -13.90 1.75
N PRO A 92 7.85 -14.31 0.52
CA PRO A 92 8.36 -13.66 -0.70
C PRO A 92 7.80 -12.25 -0.92
N GLY A 93 6.65 -11.89 -0.34
CA GLY A 93 5.98 -10.61 -0.60
C GLY A 93 5.01 -10.67 -1.78
N PHE A 94 3.97 -9.84 -1.72
CA PHE A 94 2.96 -9.80 -2.78
C PHE A 94 3.48 -9.30 -4.13
N ILE A 95 4.39 -8.32 -4.15
CA ILE A 95 4.91 -7.78 -5.41
C ILE A 95 5.78 -8.82 -6.13
N PRO A 96 6.73 -9.52 -5.47
CA PRO A 96 7.45 -10.63 -6.08
C PRO A 96 6.54 -11.77 -6.54
N LEU A 97 5.47 -12.10 -5.80
CA LEU A 97 4.47 -13.10 -6.21
C LEU A 97 3.73 -12.68 -7.49
N ILE A 98 3.39 -11.40 -7.63
CA ILE A 98 2.78 -10.88 -8.87
C ILE A 98 3.74 -10.97 -10.04
N HIS A 99 5.02 -10.61 -9.86
CA HIS A 99 6.02 -10.78 -10.92
C HIS A 99 6.14 -12.24 -11.37
N LYS A 100 6.21 -13.17 -10.41
CA LYS A 100 6.20 -14.62 -10.70
C LYS A 100 4.93 -15.06 -11.44
N TYR A 101 3.77 -14.48 -11.12
CA TYR A 101 2.52 -14.75 -11.83
C TYR A 101 2.57 -14.25 -13.28
N LEU A 102 3.10 -13.04 -13.52
CA LEU A 102 3.25 -12.50 -14.88
C LEU A 102 4.21 -13.34 -15.72
N ASP A 103 5.28 -13.86 -15.12
CA ASP A 103 6.21 -14.80 -15.75
C ASP A 103 5.54 -16.14 -16.05
N TYR A 104 4.73 -16.66 -15.12
CA TYR A 104 4.02 -17.92 -15.28
C TYR A 104 3.02 -17.91 -16.45
N ILE A 105 2.32 -16.80 -16.67
CA ILE A 105 1.36 -16.66 -17.77
C ILE A 105 2.01 -16.19 -19.09
N ASP A 106 3.33 -16.06 -19.12
CA ASP A 106 4.08 -15.50 -20.25
C ASP A 106 3.50 -14.16 -20.75
N TYR A 107 3.22 -13.25 -19.81
CA TYR A 107 2.59 -11.98 -20.14
C TYR A 107 3.48 -11.12 -21.06
N ASP A 108 2.88 -10.55 -22.11
CA ASP A 108 3.55 -9.80 -23.17
C ASP A 108 4.50 -8.72 -22.63
N ALA A 109 5.72 -8.71 -23.19
CA ALA A 109 6.78 -7.76 -22.86
C ALA A 109 6.38 -6.30 -23.10
N ASN A 110 5.44 -6.01 -24.01
CA ASN A 110 5.04 -4.63 -24.30
C ASN A 110 4.23 -3.98 -23.16
N GLY A 111 3.42 -4.76 -22.43
CA GLY A 111 2.64 -4.25 -21.29
C GLY A 111 3.39 -4.25 -19.96
N ARG A 112 4.49 -5.01 -19.87
CA ARG A 112 5.29 -5.17 -18.65
C ARG A 112 5.86 -3.88 -18.08
N PRO A 113 6.39 -2.91 -18.88
CA PRO A 113 6.95 -1.69 -18.34
C PRO A 113 5.96 -0.89 -17.50
N GLN A 114 4.72 -0.72 -17.97
CA GLN A 114 3.69 0.04 -17.27
C GLN A 114 3.25 -0.65 -15.97
N ILE A 115 3.01 -1.97 -16.03
CA ILE A 115 2.68 -2.75 -14.82
C ILE A 115 3.83 -2.68 -13.80
N THR A 116 5.08 -2.81 -14.27
CA THR A 116 6.26 -2.72 -13.41
C THR A 116 6.37 -1.34 -12.76
N GLN A 117 6.01 -0.27 -13.46
CA GLN A 117 5.97 1.08 -12.89
C GLN A 117 4.92 1.19 -11.77
N TYR A 118 3.72 0.63 -11.96
CA TYR A 118 2.68 0.60 -10.93
C TYR A 118 3.11 -0.22 -9.70
N LEU A 119 3.67 -1.40 -9.92
CA LEU A 119 4.16 -2.26 -8.84
C LEU A 119 5.32 -1.58 -8.09
N LYS A 120 6.23 -0.91 -8.80
CA LYS A 120 7.32 -0.14 -8.18
C LYS A 120 6.78 1.00 -7.32
N TYR A 121 5.79 1.74 -7.80
CA TYR A 121 5.15 2.80 -7.01
C TYR A 121 4.58 2.25 -5.69
N ILE A 122 3.86 1.11 -5.73
CA ILE A 122 3.30 0.48 -4.52
C ILE A 122 4.41 -0.04 -3.61
N SER A 123 5.46 -0.64 -4.18
CA SER A 123 6.66 -1.09 -3.46
C SER A 123 7.31 0.04 -2.68
N ASP A 124 7.55 1.18 -3.33
CA ASP A 124 8.21 2.33 -2.73
C ASP A 124 7.31 3.03 -1.69
N LYS A 125 5.99 3.04 -1.90
CA LYS A 125 5.01 3.53 -0.92
C LYS A 125 4.98 2.65 0.33
N ALA A 126 4.99 1.33 0.15
CA ALA A 126 5.06 0.37 1.25
C ALA A 126 6.38 0.47 2.02
N ALA A 127 7.50 0.72 1.32
CA ALA A 127 8.81 0.96 1.90
C ALA A 127 8.95 2.35 2.57
N GLY A 128 7.91 3.19 2.49
CA GLY A 128 7.90 4.51 3.10
C GLY A 128 8.74 5.55 2.37
N LYS A 129 9.22 5.28 1.15
CA LYS A 129 9.94 6.26 0.30
C LYS A 129 8.99 7.28 -0.30
N ILE A 130 7.74 6.87 -0.54
CA ILE A 130 6.66 7.73 -1.01
C ILE A 130 5.69 7.95 0.15
N MET A 131 5.31 9.20 0.37
CA MET A 131 4.32 9.60 1.35
C MET A 131 2.93 9.11 0.95
N THR A 132 2.13 8.80 1.97
CA THR A 132 0.67 8.66 1.78
C THR A 132 0.02 10.03 1.65
N MET A 133 -1.15 10.07 0.98
CA MET A 133 -2.00 11.26 0.96
C MET A 133 -2.23 11.83 2.35
N ALA A 134 -2.55 10.98 3.33
CA ALA A 134 -2.74 11.42 4.72
C ALA A 134 -1.47 12.01 5.36
N GLN A 135 -0.28 11.52 5.03
CA GLN A 135 0.96 12.14 5.49
C GLN A 135 1.17 13.51 4.83
N TRP A 136 0.97 13.59 3.51
CA TRP A 136 1.13 14.83 2.76
C TRP A 136 0.15 15.90 3.23
N THR A 137 -1.14 15.59 3.35
CA THR A 137 -2.15 16.53 3.88
C THR A 137 -1.78 17.05 5.26
N ARG A 138 -1.31 16.19 6.17
CA ARG A 138 -0.85 16.62 7.50
C ARG A 138 0.38 17.52 7.43
N GLN A 139 1.33 17.23 6.55
CA GLN A 139 2.51 18.06 6.36
C GLN A 139 2.15 19.42 5.76
N PHE A 140 1.27 19.43 4.76
CA PHE A 140 0.75 20.65 4.14
C PHE A 140 0.12 21.57 5.18
N VAL A 141 -0.84 21.06 5.97
CA VAL A 141 -1.50 21.86 7.01
C VAL A 141 -0.51 22.35 8.05
N ARG A 142 0.40 21.50 8.54
CA ARG A 142 1.37 21.88 9.58
C ARG A 142 2.38 22.93 9.16
N ASN A 143 2.72 22.95 7.88
CA ASN A 143 3.72 23.86 7.32
C ASN A 143 3.09 25.13 6.71
N HIS A 144 1.76 25.25 6.76
CA HIS A 144 1.06 26.42 6.24
C HIS A 144 1.22 27.61 7.19
N ASP A 145 1.53 28.80 6.66
CA ASP A 145 1.81 30.01 7.46
C ASP A 145 0.67 30.37 8.44
N ASP A 146 -0.58 30.23 7.99
CA ASP A 146 -1.76 30.49 8.81
C ASP A 146 -2.06 29.41 9.89
N TYR A 147 -1.32 28.31 9.93
CA TYR A 147 -1.58 27.23 10.88
C TYR A 147 -1.03 27.56 12.27
N LYS A 148 -1.91 27.60 13.26
CA LYS A 148 -1.60 28.07 14.62
C LYS A 148 -1.24 26.95 15.59
N ASN A 149 -0.96 25.74 15.11
CA ASN A 149 -0.72 24.55 15.95
C ASN A 149 -1.89 24.22 16.89
N ASP A 150 -3.10 24.62 16.54
CA ASP A 150 -4.34 24.46 17.30
C ASP A 150 -5.21 23.30 16.79
N SER A 151 -4.72 22.53 15.80
CA SER A 151 -5.47 21.48 15.10
C SER A 151 -6.70 21.98 14.33
N VAL A 152 -6.77 23.29 14.04
CA VAL A 152 -7.84 23.89 13.23
C VAL A 152 -7.34 24.12 11.81
N VAL A 153 -8.15 23.71 10.83
CA VAL A 153 -7.94 24.03 9.41
C VAL A 153 -8.85 25.19 9.06
N SER A 154 -8.27 26.37 8.82
CA SER A 154 -9.02 27.56 8.41
C SER A 154 -9.49 27.44 6.95
N GLU A 155 -10.47 28.24 6.56
CA GLU A 155 -10.92 28.33 5.16
C GLU A 155 -9.77 28.66 4.20
N ARG A 156 -8.81 29.48 4.64
CA ARG A 156 -7.62 29.83 3.86
C ARG A 156 -6.73 28.61 3.62
N ILE A 157 -6.42 27.85 4.67
CA ILE A 157 -5.63 26.61 4.55
C ILE A 157 -6.34 25.61 3.65
N ALA A 158 -7.66 25.47 3.79
CA ALA A 158 -8.46 24.57 2.97
C ALA A 158 -8.48 24.99 1.49
N TYR A 159 -8.62 26.29 1.21
CA TYR A 159 -8.55 26.83 -0.15
C TYR A 159 -7.18 26.56 -0.78
N ASP A 160 -6.09 26.91 -0.09
CA ASP A 160 -4.74 26.71 -0.61
C ASP A 160 -4.42 25.21 -0.81
N PHE A 161 -4.93 24.33 0.07
CA PHE A 161 -4.84 22.88 -0.11
C PHE A 161 -5.56 22.39 -1.37
N MET A 162 -6.77 22.89 -1.64
CA MET A 162 -7.52 22.53 -2.85
C MET A 162 -6.84 23.04 -4.12
N MET A 163 -6.27 24.25 -4.07
CA MET A 163 -5.48 24.78 -5.19
C MET A 163 -4.23 23.93 -5.47
N GLU A 164 -3.54 23.45 -4.44
CA GLU A 164 -2.42 22.52 -4.64
C GLU A 164 -2.88 21.16 -5.16
N CYS A 165 -4.02 20.64 -4.68
CA CYS A 165 -4.61 19.43 -5.24
C CYS A 165 -4.91 19.58 -6.74
N GLU A 166 -5.52 20.71 -7.15
CA GLU A 166 -5.80 21.02 -8.55
C GLU A 166 -4.51 21.11 -9.38
N LYS A 167 -3.47 21.76 -8.87
CA LYS A 167 -2.17 21.79 -9.53
C LYS A 167 -1.58 20.41 -9.73
N ILE A 168 -1.68 19.50 -8.74
CA ILE A 168 -1.17 18.13 -8.86
C ILE A 168 -1.95 17.35 -9.92
N ILE A 169 -3.27 17.52 -9.99
CA ILE A 169 -4.10 16.86 -11.00
C ILE A 169 -3.78 17.41 -12.40
N ASN A 170 -3.59 18.72 -12.53
CA ASN A 170 -3.42 19.40 -13.82
C ASN A 170 -1.97 19.46 -14.32
N ASN A 171 -0.96 19.35 -13.44
CA ASN A 171 0.46 19.24 -13.86
C ASN A 171 0.72 17.81 -14.34
N GLU A 172 0.57 17.61 -15.65
CA GLU A 172 0.91 16.41 -16.43
C GLU A 172 2.40 16.01 -16.39
N GLU A 173 3.10 16.14 -15.26
CA GLU A 173 4.33 15.40 -15.00
C GLU A 173 3.95 14.11 -14.27
N GLY A 174 3.55 13.09 -15.04
CA GLY A 174 3.13 11.79 -14.52
C GLY A 174 4.10 11.24 -13.45
N CYS A 175 3.51 10.78 -12.34
CA CYS A 175 4.12 10.25 -11.11
C CYS A 175 4.25 11.33 -10.01
N PRO A 176 3.74 11.11 -8.79
CA PRO A 176 3.72 12.16 -7.79
C PRO A 176 5.12 12.32 -7.17
N GLN A 177 5.98 13.11 -7.83
CA GLN A 177 7.23 13.60 -7.26
C GLN A 177 6.98 14.35 -5.95
N VAL A 178 5.81 14.98 -5.83
CA VAL A 178 5.34 15.72 -4.63
C VAL A 178 5.27 14.84 -3.38
N PHE A 179 5.08 13.53 -3.53
CA PHE A 179 5.03 12.60 -2.40
C PHE A 179 6.37 11.91 -2.14
N ILE A 180 7.42 12.13 -2.93
CA ILE A 180 8.73 11.54 -2.68
C ILE A 180 9.31 12.21 -1.42
N LYS A 181 9.65 11.40 -0.41
CA LYS A 181 10.38 11.91 0.76
C LYS A 181 11.82 12.22 0.33
N GLY A 182 12.21 13.49 0.46
CA GLY A 182 13.61 13.93 0.32
C GLY A 182 14.49 13.42 1.45
#